data_AF-A0A940QT40-F1
#
_entry.id   AF-A0A940QT40-F1
#
_cell.length_a   1.000
_cell.length_b   1.000
_cell.length_c   1.000
_cell.angle_alpha   90.00
_cell.angle_beta   90.00
_cell.angle_gamma   90.00
#
_symmetry.space_group_name_H-M   'P 1'
#
loop_
_entity.id
_entity.type
_entity.pdbx_description
1 polymer ?
#
loop_
_entity_poly.entity_id
_entity_poly.type
_entity_poly.pdbx_seq_one_letter_code
_entity_poly.pdbx_strand_id
1 'polypeptide(L)'
;MDGIYNSLQMEEITDQYDPAEMEQQKGLAIVAFLLPFLFFIPVTSNKDSLYAKAVGNQSLTICAAEIVIWVLRMILGGIPVLGKILGFVLGLVSLALLVLQILKIVDAVNGKMRKMPFGFEISAFK
;
A
#
# COMPACT_ATOMS: atom_id res chain seq x y z
N MET A 1 6.92 22.80 -15.27
CA MET A 1 7.07 21.32 -15.36
C MET A 1 6.29 20.64 -14.24
N ASP A 2 5.29 21.31 -13.65
CA ASP A 2 4.85 21.06 -12.27
C ASP A 2 3.54 20.25 -12.18
N GLY A 3 2.80 20.14 -13.29
CA GLY A 3 1.51 19.45 -13.33
C GLY A 3 1.59 17.92 -13.25
N ILE A 4 2.65 17.32 -13.81
CA ILE A 4 2.85 15.85 -13.77
C ILE A 4 3.43 15.42 -12.42
N TYR A 5 4.24 16.26 -11.78
CA TYR A 5 4.74 16.00 -10.43
C TYR A 5 3.61 16.09 -9.41
N ASN A 6 2.71 17.08 -9.52
CA ASN A 6 1.55 17.20 -8.63
C ASN A 6 0.52 16.06 -8.76
N SER A 7 0.36 15.45 -9.94
CA SER A 7 -0.57 14.32 -10.10
C SER A 7 -0.02 12.98 -9.56
N LEU A 8 1.29 12.89 -9.34
CA LEU A 8 1.97 11.76 -8.70
C LEU A 8 2.19 11.98 -7.20
N GLN A 9 2.02 13.22 -6.72
CA GLN A 9 2.03 13.55 -5.30
C GLN A 9 0.74 13.01 -4.68
N MET A 10 0.86 11.92 -3.95
CA MET A 10 -0.17 11.53 -2.99
C MET A 10 -0.38 12.68 -2.02
N GLU A 11 -1.64 13.05 -1.78
CA GLU A 11 -2.03 14.02 -0.76
C GLU A 11 -1.33 13.66 0.56
N GLU A 12 -0.47 14.57 1.04
CA GLU A 12 0.17 14.44 2.34
C GLU A 12 -0.87 14.77 3.41
N ILE A 13 -1.10 13.81 4.31
CA ILE A 13 -2.08 13.85 5.39
C ILE A 13 -1.41 13.67 6.75
N THR A 14 -0.09 13.89 6.83
CA THR A 14 0.73 13.73 8.04
C THR A 14 0.16 14.50 9.22
N ASP A 15 -0.35 15.71 8.99
CA ASP A 15 -0.90 16.60 10.03
C ASP A 15 -2.15 16.03 10.74
N GLN A 16 -2.74 14.95 10.23
CA GLN A 16 -3.88 14.27 10.84
C GLN A 16 -3.47 13.28 11.94
N TYR A 17 -2.17 13.04 12.12
CA TYR A 17 -1.65 12.01 13.01
C TYR A 17 -0.69 12.61 14.04
N ASP A 18 -0.66 12.02 15.24
CA ASP A 18 0.28 12.44 16.28
C ASP A 18 1.71 11.97 15.91
N PRO A 19 2.69 12.88 15.79
CA PRO A 19 4.07 12.51 15.48
C PRO A 19 4.69 11.53 16.49
N ALA A 20 4.28 11.56 17.76
CA ALA A 20 4.74 10.62 18.76
C ALA A 20 4.23 9.20 18.50
N GLU A 21 2.97 9.05 18.07
CA GLU A 21 2.41 7.75 17.67
C GLU A 21 3.08 7.22 16.41
N MET A 22 3.31 8.09 15.42
CA MET A 22 3.96 7.73 14.17
C MET A 22 5.36 7.17 14.40
N GLU A 23 6.16 7.82 15.25
CA GLU A 23 7.52 7.35 15.55
C GLU A 23 7.51 6.02 16.33
N GLN A 24 6.58 5.85 17.28
CA GLN A 24 6.44 4.57 18.01
C GLN A 24 6.06 3.40 17.10
N GLN A 25 5.21 3.64 16.09
CA GLN A 25 4.67 2.59 15.23
C GLN A 25 5.40 2.44 13.89
N LYS A 26 6.34 3.33 13.58
CA LYS A 26 7.12 3.35 12.34
C LYS A 26 7.71 1.99 11.95
N GLY A 27 8.30 1.27 12.92
CA GLY A 27 8.85 -0.06 12.67
C GLY A 27 7.78 -1.05 12.19
N LEU A 28 6.61 -1.03 12.84
CA LEU A 28 5.48 -1.90 12.46
C LEU A 28 4.89 -1.49 11.10
N ALA A 29 4.86 -0.19 10.79
CA ALA A 29 4.41 0.30 9.50
C ALA A 29 5.33 -0.17 8.36
N ILE A 30 6.65 -0.09 8.54
CA ILE A 30 7.62 -0.62 7.58
C ILE A 30 7.41 -2.12 7.36
N VAL A 31 7.22 -2.89 8.43
CA VAL A 31 6.93 -4.33 8.33
C VAL A 31 5.62 -4.59 7.58
N ALA A 32 4.57 -3.82 7.86
CA ALA A 32 3.28 -3.96 7.19
C ALA A 32 3.35 -3.61 5.69
N PHE A 33 4.19 -2.66 5.28
CA PHE A 33 4.39 -2.37 3.86
C PHE A 33 5.33 -3.35 3.16
N LEU A 34 6.35 -3.86 3.86
CA LEU A 34 7.27 -4.87 3.35
C LEU A 34 6.59 -6.24 3.20
N LEU A 35 5.71 -6.58 4.13
CA LEU A 35 4.93 -7.81 4.17
C LEU A 35 3.44 -7.46 4.29
N PRO A 36 2.76 -7.07 3.19
CA PRO A 36 1.37 -6.61 3.20
C PRO A 36 0.36 -7.56 3.85
N PHE A 37 0.62 -8.86 3.84
CA PHE A 37 -0.23 -9.84 4.53
C PHE A 37 -0.22 -9.68 6.06
N LEU A 38 0.75 -8.95 6.63
CA LEU A 38 0.82 -8.56 8.04
C LEU A 38 0.15 -7.21 8.33
N PHE A 39 -0.77 -6.77 7.48
CA PHE A 39 -1.50 -5.49 7.62
C PHE A 39 -2.14 -5.26 9.00
N PHE A 40 -2.48 -6.34 9.72
CA PHE A 40 -3.13 -6.25 11.03
C PHE A 40 -2.15 -5.93 12.18
N ILE A 41 -0.84 -6.12 11.99
CA ILE A 41 0.16 -5.98 13.06
C ILE A 41 0.16 -4.57 13.68
N PRO A 42 0.24 -3.46 12.90
CA PRO A 42 0.18 -2.11 13.46
C PRO A 42 -1.09 -1.88 14.30
N VAL A 43 -2.25 -2.33 13.79
CA VAL A 43 -3.56 -2.18 14.44
C VAL A 43 -3.64 -2.97 15.74
N THR A 44 -3.05 -4.17 15.77
CA THR A 44 -3.03 -4.96 17.01
C THR A 44 -2.10 -4.38 18.08
N SER A 45 -1.09 -3.62 17.68
CA SER A 45 -0.16 -2.96 18.62
C SER A 45 -0.80 -1.77 19.32
N ASN A 46 -1.62 -0.98 18.61
CA ASN A 46 -2.42 0.08 19.21
C ASN A 46 -3.74 0.20 18.44
N LYS A 47 -4.81 -0.29 19.04
CA LYS A 47 -6.13 -0.32 18.41
C LYS A 47 -6.79 1.06 18.36
N ASP A 48 -6.34 2.00 19.18
CA ASP A 48 -6.91 3.35 19.28
C ASP A 48 -6.19 4.34 18.37
N SER A 49 -4.97 4.02 17.92
CA SER A 49 -4.19 4.90 17.05
C SER A 49 -4.80 5.00 15.65
N LEU A 50 -5.07 6.23 15.23
CA LEU A 50 -5.54 6.54 13.88
C LEU A 50 -4.47 6.18 12.83
N TYR A 51 -3.19 6.35 13.18
CA TYR A 51 -2.07 6.01 12.30
C TYR A 51 -1.99 4.49 12.07
N ALA A 52 -2.09 3.70 13.14
CA ALA A 52 -2.10 2.24 13.05
C ALA A 52 -3.18 1.73 12.09
N LYS A 53 -4.39 2.27 12.22
CA LYS A 53 -5.55 1.92 11.40
C LYS A 53 -5.34 2.31 9.94
N ALA A 54 -4.80 3.50 9.68
CA ALA A 54 -4.53 3.98 8.33
C ALA A 54 -3.43 3.14 7.64
N VAL A 55 -2.32 2.87 8.33
CA VAL A 55 -1.28 1.96 7.84
C VAL A 55 -1.84 0.56 7.58
N GLY A 56 -2.68 0.04 8.48
CA GLY A 56 -3.34 -1.25 8.32
C GLY A 56 -4.27 -1.30 7.11
N ASN A 57 -5.09 -0.27 6.90
CA ASN A 57 -5.98 -0.14 5.74
C ASN A 57 -5.19 -0.06 4.42
N GLN A 58 -4.08 0.70 4.42
CA GLN A 58 -3.21 0.83 3.25
C GLN A 58 -2.48 -0.48 2.92
N SER A 59 -1.87 -1.13 3.90
CA SER A 59 -1.22 -2.43 3.70
C SER A 59 -2.21 -3.53 3.31
N LEU A 60 -3.43 -3.52 3.85
CA LEU A 60 -4.53 -4.39 3.44
C LEU A 60 -4.89 -4.20 1.96
N THR A 61 -4.93 -2.95 1.50
CA THR A 61 -5.24 -2.63 0.09
C THR A 61 -4.17 -3.20 -0.85
N ILE A 62 -2.89 -3.02 -0.51
CA ILE A 62 -1.78 -3.58 -1.29
C ILE A 62 -1.87 -5.11 -1.30
N CYS A 63 -2.09 -5.72 -0.13
CA CYS A 63 -2.25 -7.17 -0.01
C CYS A 63 -3.40 -7.70 -0.87
N ALA A 64 -4.55 -7.04 -0.85
CA ALA A 64 -5.72 -7.42 -1.66
C ALA A 64 -5.41 -7.32 -3.16
N ALA A 65 -4.72 -6.25 -3.59
CA ALA A 65 -4.33 -6.08 -4.98
C ALA A 65 -3.36 -7.19 -5.45
N GLU A 66 -2.38 -7.56 -4.62
CA GLU A 66 -1.47 -8.66 -4.91
C GLU A 66 -2.20 -10.01 -5.03
N ILE A 67 -3.15 -10.29 -4.13
CA ILE A 67 -3.97 -11.51 -4.19
C ILE A 67 -4.78 -11.57 -5.49
N VAL A 68 -5.42 -10.45 -5.89
CA VAL A 68 -6.19 -10.38 -7.13
C VAL A 68 -5.29 -10.68 -8.34
N ILE A 69 -4.10 -10.08 -8.41
CA ILE A 69 -3.15 -10.33 -9.51
C ILE A 69 -2.73 -11.81 -9.52
N TRP A 70 -2.46 -12.38 -8.35
CA TRP A 70 -2.05 -13.78 -8.23
C TRP A 70 -3.15 -14.75 -8.72
N VAL A 71 -4.40 -14.51 -8.33
CA VAL A 71 -5.57 -15.28 -8.80
C VAL A 71 -5.77 -15.14 -10.31
N LEU A 72 -5.68 -13.92 -10.85
CA LEU A 72 -5.81 -13.69 -12.30
C LEU A 72 -4.73 -14.45 -13.10
N ARG A 73 -3.49 -14.47 -12.59
CA ARG A 73 -2.40 -15.24 -13.20
C ARG A 73 -2.66 -16.75 -13.17
N MET A 74 -3.19 -17.28 -12.07
CA MET A 74 -3.52 -18.70 -11.97
C MET A 74 -4.61 -19.13 -12.95
N ILE A 75 -5.67 -18.32 -13.10
CA ILE A 75 -6.80 -18.66 -13.98
C ILE A 75 -6.42 -18.50 -15.45
N LEU A 76 -5.74 -17.40 -15.81
CA LEU A 76 -5.53 -17.00 -17.21
C LEU A 76 -4.19 -17.47 -17.78
N GLY A 77 -3.26 -17.92 -16.92
CA GLY A 77 -1.93 -18.37 -17.31
C GLY A 77 -1.91 -19.64 -18.16
N GLY A 78 -3.00 -20.41 -18.18
CA GLY A 78 -3.12 -21.62 -19.00
C GLY A 78 -3.34 -21.37 -20.50
N ILE A 79 -3.62 -20.13 -20.93
CA ILE A 79 -3.92 -19.81 -22.33
C ILE A 79 -2.64 -19.33 -23.04
N PRO A 80 -2.16 -19.97 -24.12
CA PRO A 80 -0.81 -19.76 -24.63
C PRO A 80 -0.52 -18.35 -25.18
N VAL A 81 -1.47 -17.71 -25.87
CA VAL A 81 -1.28 -16.35 -26.42
C VAL A 81 -1.85 -15.29 -25.47
N LEU A 82 -3.09 -15.46 -25.02
CA LEU A 82 -3.73 -14.52 -24.07
C LEU A 82 -2.99 -14.47 -22.73
N GLY A 83 -2.55 -15.61 -22.21
CA GLY A 83 -1.81 -15.69 -20.94
C GLY A 83 -0.45 -14.98 -20.99
N LYS A 84 0.22 -14.93 -22.15
CA LYS A 84 1.47 -14.16 -22.31
C LYS A 84 1.23 -12.65 -22.29
N ILE A 85 0.23 -12.18 -23.04
CA ILE A 85 -0.12 -10.75 -23.10
C ILE A 85 -0.61 -10.29 -21.72
N LEU A 86 -1.53 -11.03 -21.11
CA LEU A 86 -2.02 -10.74 -19.76
C LEU A 86 -0.91 -10.84 -18.72
N GLY A 87 -0.04 -11.86 -18.82
CA GLY A 87 1.11 -12.00 -17.92
C GLY A 87 2.06 -10.81 -17.98
N PHE A 88 2.27 -10.24 -19.16
CA PHE A 88 3.05 -9.02 -19.35
C PHE A 88 2.38 -7.80 -18.71
N VAL A 89 1.09 -7.57 -19.00
CA VAL A 89 0.33 -6.44 -18.44
C VAL A 89 0.25 -6.53 -16.91
N LEU A 90 -0.09 -7.70 -16.36
CA LEU A 90 -0.12 -7.93 -14.93
C LEU A 90 1.26 -7.76 -14.28
N GLY A 91 2.34 -8.09 -15.00
CA GLY A 91 3.71 -7.81 -14.55
C GLY A 91 3.99 -6.31 -14.40
N LEU A 92 3.51 -5.48 -15.33
CA LEU A 92 3.62 -4.02 -15.22
C LEU A 92 2.82 -3.47 -14.02
N VAL A 93 1.62 -4.01 -13.79
CA VAL A 93 0.80 -3.64 -12.62
C VAL A 93 1.50 -4.05 -11.31
N SER A 94 2.07 -5.25 -11.23
CA SER A 94 2.88 -5.67 -10.07
C SER A 94 4.07 -4.75 -9.83
N LEU A 95 4.74 -4.29 -10.90
CA LEU A 95 5.85 -3.33 -10.78
C LEU A 95 5.37 -1.99 -10.23
N ALA A 96 4.20 -1.50 -10.66
CA ALA A 96 3.61 -0.28 -10.11
C ALA A 96 3.25 -0.42 -8.62
N LEU A 97 2.70 -1.57 -8.20
CA LEU A 97 2.45 -1.87 -6.79
C LEU A 97 3.74 -1.92 -5.96
N LEU A 98 4.82 -2.49 -6.52
CA LEU A 98 6.13 -2.51 -5.87
C LEU A 98 6.67 -1.09 -5.64
N VAL A 99 6.55 -0.21 -6.65
CA VAL A 99 6.92 1.20 -6.49
C VAL A 99 6.09 1.86 -5.39
N LEU A 100 4.78 1.59 -5.33
CA LEU A 100 3.92 2.10 -4.25
C LEU A 100 4.35 1.60 -2.87
N GLN A 101 4.67 0.31 -2.72
CA GLN A 101 5.20 -0.25 -1.47
C GLN A 101 6.47 0.47 -1.02
N ILE A 102 7.42 0.69 -1.93
CA ILE A 102 8.66 1.41 -1.63
C ILE A 102 8.35 2.84 -1.19
N LEU A 103 7.46 3.55 -1.89
CA LEU A 103 7.06 4.91 -1.50
C LEU A 103 6.44 4.95 -0.10
N LYS A 104 5.61 3.96 0.26
CA LYS A 104 5.03 3.85 1.60
C LYS A 104 6.06 3.54 2.68
N ILE A 105 7.06 2.71 2.38
CA ILE A 105 8.18 2.47 3.29
C ILE A 105 8.98 3.77 3.50
N VAL A 106 9.26 4.52 2.43
CA VAL A 106 9.95 5.82 2.52
C VAL A 106 9.14 6.82 3.34
N ASP A 107 7.81 6.83 3.21
CA ASP A 107 6.93 7.66 4.04
C ASP A 107 7.03 7.28 5.52
N ALA A 108 6.91 5.99 5.83
CA ALA A 108 7.07 5.49 7.19
C ALA A 108 8.44 5.84 7.79
N VAL A 109 9.53 5.69 7.01
CA VAL A 109 10.89 6.04 7.45
C VAL A 109 11.01 7.53 7.79
N ASN A 110 10.39 8.39 6.98
CA ASN A 110 10.43 9.83 7.14
C ASN A 110 9.37 10.38 8.11
N GLY A 111 8.56 9.52 8.74
CA GLY A 111 7.46 9.96 9.61
C GLY A 111 6.40 10.77 8.85
N LYS A 112 6.18 10.43 7.57
CA LYS A 112 5.14 11.04 6.73
C LYS A 112 3.99 10.08 6.53
N MET A 113 2.80 10.62 6.33
CA MET A 113 1.65 9.83 5.91
C MET A 113 1.04 10.45 4.66
N ARG A 114 0.96 9.65 3.61
CA ARG A 114 0.32 10.05 2.36
C ARG A 114 -0.85 9.13 2.05
N LYS A 115 -1.90 9.65 1.43
CA LYS A 115 -3.06 8.84 1.01
C LYS A 115 -2.68 7.86 -0.12
N MET A 116 -3.49 6.83 -0.35
CA MET A 116 -3.34 6.01 -1.55
C MET A 116 -3.79 6.75 -2.83
N PRO A 117 -3.18 6.42 -3.98
CA PRO A 117 -3.57 7.04 -5.24
C PRO A 117 -4.97 6.58 -5.64
N PHE A 118 -5.70 7.47 -6.31
CA PHE A 118 -7.01 7.18 -6.90
C PHE A 118 -8.08 6.68 -5.90
N GLY A 119 -7.87 6.87 -4.60
CA GLY A 119 -8.86 6.50 -3.58
C GLY A 119 -9.07 4.99 -3.40
N PHE A 120 -8.12 4.15 -3.82
CA PHE A 120 -8.22 2.69 -3.70
C PHE A 120 -8.15 2.15 -2.26
N GLU A 121 -8.08 3.01 -1.25
CA GLU A 121 -7.88 2.60 0.14
C GLU A 121 -9.11 1.89 0.71
N ILE A 122 -8.93 0.63 1.09
CA ILE A 122 -9.92 -0.17 1.82
C ILE A 122 -9.99 0.35 3.25
N SER A 123 -11.14 0.86 3.67
CA SER A 123 -11.40 1.27 5.06
C SER A 123 -12.02 0.14 5.86
N ALA A 124 -11.19 -0.80 6.33
CA ALA A 124 -11.60 -1.92 7.18
C ALA A 124 -11.56 -1.56 8.67
N PHE A 125 -10.56 -0.77 9.06
CA PHE A 125 -10.38 -0.28 10.43
C PHE A 125 -10.93 1.15 10.54
N LYS A 126 -11.85 1.36 11.49
CA LYS A 126 -12.45 2.66 11.86
C LYS A 126 -11.99 3.06 13.24
#